data_AF-A0A920U0T7-F1
#
_entry.id   AF-A0A920U0T7-F1
#
_cell.length_a   1.000
_cell.length_b   1.000
_cell.length_c   1.000
_cell.angle_alpha   90.00
_cell.angle_beta   90.00
_cell.angle_gamma   90.00
#
_symmetry.space_group_name_H-M   'P 1'
#
loop_
_entity.id
_entity.type
_entity.pdbx_description
1 polymer ?
#
loop_
_entity_poly.entity_id
_entity_poly.type
_entity_poly.pdbx_seq_one_letter_code
_entity_poly.pdbx_strand_id
1 'polypeptide(L)'
;MLPRGAGTSQSGQTVGLALVIDVSKHLNQIVELDTANRTVTVEPGIVLDQLNAQLKPHGLFFPVDVSTASQATLGGMAGNNSCGARSIRYGLMRDNVLTIDAVLAGGEQAQFGPIGPQGTALQGPEIYRRLTQSLIELANRESDEITTRFPKVHRRVGGYNIDAVLPPALQQREQNMAQLLVGSEGTLAFTRQLTLRLQPIPTHKVLGICHFSSFYQAMESTQHIVGLAPDAVELVDRTMIDLALDIPMYRDTLTRFLKGDPDALLLVEFAGEDPSHLHQKLSDLSILMADLGHPDSVVDIVNTADQRSVWEVRKSGLNIMMSMKGDNKPVSFIEDCAVPLEHLAEFTDRLTRIFEKHGTRGTWYAHASEGCLHVRPVLNMKSPEDVRKMRSIAEQAFSIVKEYEGSHSGEHGDGIVRSEFHPIMFGDRMLNIFEQVKETIDPGGLFNPGKIVNPPRMDDRSLFRYGPDYLDGKSPTQLDWSSWGGFAGAVEMCNNNGACRKRDAAVMCPSFRATGDETHSTRGRANTLRLALTGQLVPNAFSSNEMAESMSLCVGCKACKRECPHRRRHGPYEA
;
A
#
# COMPACT_ATOMS: atom_id res chain seq x y z
N MET A 1 -9.27 16.87 11.71
CA MET A 1 -7.85 16.52 11.87
C MET A 1 -7.51 15.35 10.96
N LEU A 2 -6.33 15.36 10.35
CA LEU A 2 -5.83 14.26 9.51
C LEU A 2 -4.46 13.84 10.04
N PRO A 3 -4.36 12.72 10.79
CA PRO A 3 -3.09 12.14 11.20
C PRO A 3 -2.35 11.63 9.96
N ARG A 4 -1.08 12.03 9.78
CA ARG A 4 -0.30 11.67 8.59
C ARG A 4 1.07 11.14 8.96
N GLY A 5 1.40 9.95 8.47
CA GLY A 5 2.78 9.48 8.40
C GLY A 5 3.53 10.10 7.21
N ALA A 6 4.21 9.27 6.43
CA ALA A 6 4.92 9.73 5.25
C ALA A 6 4.03 10.08 4.04
N GLY A 7 2.71 9.91 4.10
CA GLY A 7 1.83 10.25 2.98
C GLY A 7 2.11 9.42 1.73
N THR A 8 2.21 8.09 1.88
CA THR A 8 2.52 7.14 0.80
C THR A 8 1.32 6.32 0.35
N SER A 9 0.16 6.50 0.99
CA SER A 9 -1.05 5.78 0.65
C SER A 9 -1.60 6.17 -0.73
N GLN A 10 -2.27 5.22 -1.39
CA GLN A 10 -2.68 5.34 -2.79
C GLN A 10 -4.17 5.62 -2.99
N SER A 11 -4.98 5.48 -1.94
CA SER A 11 -6.45 5.60 -2.01
C SER A 11 -6.95 6.96 -1.50
N GLY A 12 -6.05 7.93 -1.27
CA GLY A 12 -6.40 9.28 -0.82
C GLY A 12 -6.73 9.42 0.67
N GLN A 13 -6.29 8.49 1.51
CA GLN A 13 -6.40 8.57 2.99
C GLN A 13 -5.68 9.79 3.56
N THR A 14 -4.62 10.23 2.88
CA THR A 14 -3.70 11.26 3.40
C THR A 14 -3.94 12.65 2.81
N VAL A 15 -5.08 12.84 2.13
CA VAL A 15 -5.51 14.09 1.51
C VAL A 15 -6.93 14.45 1.92
N GLY A 16 -7.19 15.74 2.10
CA GLY A 16 -8.48 16.28 2.50
C GLY A 16 -8.35 17.65 3.15
N LEU A 17 -9.43 18.42 3.19
CA LEU A 17 -9.48 19.69 3.92
C LEU A 17 -9.48 19.39 5.43
N ALA A 18 -8.29 19.48 6.05
CA ALA A 18 -8.12 19.21 7.47
C ALA A 18 -6.83 19.86 7.99
N LEU A 19 -6.74 20.03 9.31
CA LEU A 19 -5.46 20.19 9.98
C LEU A 19 -4.66 18.89 9.86
N VAL A 20 -3.59 18.90 9.07
CA VAL A 20 -2.68 17.76 8.87
C VAL A 20 -1.67 17.70 10.01
N ILE A 21 -1.60 16.55 10.68
CA ILE A 21 -0.68 16.30 11.79
C ILE A 21 0.37 15.29 11.32
N ASP A 22 1.54 15.79 10.90
CA ASP A 22 2.65 14.92 10.45
C ASP A 22 3.40 14.34 11.66
N VAL A 23 3.20 13.05 11.92
CA VAL A 23 3.82 12.35 13.05
C VAL A 23 5.26 11.92 12.76
N SER A 24 5.67 11.87 11.49
CA SER A 24 6.96 11.29 11.10
C SER A 24 8.17 12.16 11.47
N LYS A 25 7.97 13.45 11.76
CA LYS A 25 9.05 14.37 12.13
C LYS A 25 9.48 14.19 13.59
N HIS A 26 8.53 14.10 14.51
CA HIS A 26 8.80 14.19 15.95
C HIS A 26 8.34 12.99 16.78
N LEU A 27 7.40 12.18 16.30
CA LEU A 27 6.86 11.00 17.01
C LEU A 27 7.39 9.73 16.34
N ASN A 28 8.69 9.48 16.38
CA ASN A 28 9.36 8.45 15.60
C ASN A 28 10.36 7.58 16.37
N GLN A 29 10.19 7.43 17.68
CA GLN A 29 11.08 6.67 18.56
C GLN A 29 10.55 5.26 18.88
N ILE A 30 11.48 4.37 19.24
CA ILE A 30 11.16 3.16 20.01
C ILE A 30 10.95 3.62 21.46
N VAL A 31 9.80 3.29 22.03
CA VAL A 31 9.44 3.61 23.42
C VAL A 31 9.95 2.51 24.35
N GLU A 32 9.75 1.25 23.98
CA GLU A 32 10.14 0.09 24.77
C GLU A 32 10.42 -1.11 23.85
N LEU A 33 11.45 -1.91 24.17
CA LEU A 33 11.77 -3.16 23.48
C LEU A 33 11.94 -4.28 24.51
N ASP A 34 11.11 -5.30 24.40
CA ASP A 34 11.21 -6.53 25.19
C ASP A 34 11.59 -7.69 24.27
N THR A 35 12.88 -8.02 24.25
CA THR A 35 13.41 -9.10 23.43
C THR A 35 13.01 -10.49 23.93
N ALA A 36 12.70 -10.64 25.23
CA ALA A 36 12.33 -11.92 25.81
C ALA A 36 10.91 -12.31 25.39
N ASN A 37 9.98 -11.35 25.47
CA ASN A 37 8.59 -11.52 25.03
C ASN A 37 8.38 -11.22 23.53
N ARG A 38 9.43 -10.76 22.83
CA ARG A 38 9.42 -10.39 21.41
C ARG A 38 8.34 -9.35 21.11
N THR A 39 8.35 -8.26 21.87
CA THR A 39 7.44 -7.14 21.68
C THR A 39 8.20 -5.82 21.60
N VAL A 40 7.64 -4.86 20.89
CA VAL A 40 8.17 -3.49 20.83
C VAL A 40 7.04 -2.48 20.87
N THR A 41 7.18 -1.46 21.71
CA THR A 41 6.29 -0.29 21.73
C THR A 41 6.96 0.84 20.97
N VAL A 42 6.28 1.42 19.98
CA VAL A 42 6.82 2.46 19.11
C VAL A 42 5.88 3.63 18.93
N GLU A 43 6.44 4.80 18.62
CA GLU A 43 5.67 5.95 18.16
C GLU A 43 5.26 5.80 16.68
N PRO A 44 4.11 6.34 16.24
CA PRO A 44 3.50 6.06 14.94
C PRO A 44 4.30 6.57 13.73
N GLY A 45 5.23 7.49 13.95
CA GLY A 45 6.08 8.07 12.92
C GLY A 45 7.37 7.32 12.66
N ILE A 46 7.70 6.26 13.43
CA ILE A 46 8.89 5.44 13.14
C ILE A 46 8.69 4.74 11.79
N VAL A 47 9.76 4.67 11.00
CA VAL A 47 9.75 4.04 9.67
C VAL A 47 10.09 2.56 9.80
N LEU A 48 9.43 1.70 9.00
CA LEU A 48 9.61 0.24 9.07
C LEU A 48 11.07 -0.20 8.98
N ASP A 49 11.81 0.26 7.96
CA ASP A 49 13.22 -0.13 7.81
C ASP A 49 14.11 0.40 8.95
N GLN A 50 13.74 1.53 9.57
CA GLN A 50 14.47 2.07 10.73
C GLN A 50 14.22 1.25 11.99
N LEU A 51 12.98 0.79 12.19
CA LEU A 51 12.64 -0.15 13.26
C LEU A 51 13.42 -1.45 13.07
N ASN A 52 13.31 -2.07 11.90
CA ASN A 52 13.96 -3.35 11.63
C ASN A 52 15.50 -3.27 11.68
N ALA A 53 16.11 -2.15 11.31
CA ALA A 53 17.54 -1.92 11.50
C ALA A 53 17.96 -1.94 12.98
N GLN A 54 17.11 -1.40 13.88
CA GLN A 54 17.34 -1.39 15.33
C GLN A 54 17.04 -2.74 15.98
N LEU A 55 16.12 -3.53 15.44
CA LEU A 55 15.78 -4.87 15.96
C LEU A 55 16.79 -5.94 15.53
N LYS A 56 17.42 -5.78 14.36
CA LYS A 56 18.33 -6.76 13.76
C LYS A 56 19.46 -7.24 14.70
N PRO A 57 20.14 -6.40 15.50
CA PRO A 57 21.16 -6.86 16.45
C PRO A 57 20.64 -7.86 17.49
N HIS A 58 19.33 -7.89 17.74
CA HIS A 58 18.66 -8.81 18.66
C HIS A 58 18.15 -10.08 17.98
N GLY A 59 18.42 -10.28 16.69
CA GLY A 59 17.89 -11.41 15.91
C GLY A 59 16.39 -11.34 15.65
N LEU A 60 15.77 -10.18 15.88
CA LEU A 60 14.33 -9.95 15.73
C LEU A 60 14.02 -8.97 14.60
N PHE A 61 12.80 -9.03 14.09
CA PHE A 61 12.24 -8.05 13.16
C PHE A 61 10.71 -7.95 13.31
N PHE A 62 10.15 -6.82 12.88
CA PHE A 62 8.72 -6.69 12.65
C PHE A 62 8.39 -7.20 11.24
N PRO A 63 7.48 -8.20 11.10
CA PRO A 63 7.42 -9.02 9.90
C PRO A 63 6.53 -8.48 8.79
N VAL A 64 5.64 -7.53 9.08
CA VAL A 64 4.75 -6.96 8.07
C VAL A 64 5.57 -6.10 7.12
N ASP A 65 5.81 -6.60 5.92
CA ASP A 65 6.59 -5.93 4.89
C ASP A 65 5.69 -5.10 3.96
N VAL A 66 6.21 -3.98 3.46
CA VAL A 66 5.54 -3.16 2.45
C VAL A 66 6.56 -2.69 1.42
N SER A 67 6.15 -2.48 0.18
CA SER A 67 7.05 -2.01 -0.89
C SER A 67 7.71 -0.66 -0.57
N THR A 68 7.06 0.15 0.28
CA THR A 68 7.51 1.49 0.71
C THR A 68 8.21 1.50 2.07
N ALA A 69 8.75 0.36 2.54
CA ALA A 69 9.32 0.18 3.88
C ALA A 69 10.38 1.22 4.30
N SER A 70 11.10 1.81 3.34
CA SER A 70 12.13 2.84 3.59
C SER A 70 11.56 4.22 3.97
N GLN A 71 10.24 4.40 3.87
CA GLN A 71 9.55 5.65 4.18
C GLN A 71 8.20 5.47 4.88
N ALA A 72 7.52 4.34 4.72
CA ALA A 72 6.25 4.06 5.39
C ALA A 72 6.43 4.05 6.90
N THR A 73 5.55 4.74 7.61
CA THR A 73 5.58 4.79 9.07
C THR A 73 4.62 3.75 9.67
N LEU A 74 4.94 3.24 10.85
CA LEU A 74 4.15 2.19 11.49
C LEU A 74 2.71 2.62 11.79
N GLY A 75 2.47 3.90 12.11
CA GLY A 75 1.13 4.46 12.26
C GLY A 75 0.36 4.54 10.95
N GLY A 76 1.02 4.80 9.82
CA GLY A 76 0.40 4.73 8.50
C GLY A 76 0.05 3.29 8.13
N MET A 77 0.95 2.34 8.41
CA MET A 77 0.71 0.91 8.21
C MET A 77 -0.47 0.41 9.06
N ALA A 78 -0.55 0.82 10.32
CA ALA A 78 -1.70 0.56 11.20
C ALA A 78 -2.99 1.17 10.63
N GLY A 79 -2.96 2.44 10.23
CA GLY A 79 -4.12 3.11 9.65
C GLY A 79 -4.67 2.41 8.41
N ASN A 80 -3.82 1.82 7.58
CA ASN A 80 -4.22 1.12 6.35
C ASN A 80 -4.45 -0.40 6.53
N ASN A 81 -4.20 -0.96 7.71
CA ASN A 81 -4.09 -2.42 7.90
C ASN A 81 -3.13 -3.08 6.89
N SER A 82 -1.97 -2.45 6.65
CA SER A 82 -1.06 -2.87 5.58
C SER A 82 -0.59 -4.32 5.71
N CYS A 83 -0.24 -4.89 4.57
CA CYS A 83 0.38 -6.21 4.44
C CYS A 83 1.39 -6.16 3.28
N GLY A 84 2.02 -7.29 2.96
CA GLY A 84 2.95 -7.39 1.84
C GLY A 84 3.27 -8.83 1.49
N ALA A 85 4.31 -9.04 0.70
CA ALA A 85 4.60 -10.31 0.03
C ALA A 85 4.59 -11.53 0.97
N ARG A 86 4.92 -11.34 2.24
CA ARG A 86 5.03 -12.42 3.23
C ARG A 86 3.82 -12.55 4.16
N SER A 87 2.71 -11.91 3.82
CA SER A 87 1.47 -11.99 4.62
C SER A 87 0.94 -13.42 4.75
N ILE A 88 1.22 -14.30 3.80
CA ILE A 88 0.77 -15.71 3.86
C ILE A 88 1.41 -16.43 5.06
N ARG A 89 2.59 -15.99 5.47
CA ARG A 89 3.30 -16.49 6.66
C ARG A 89 3.00 -15.67 7.91
N TYR A 90 2.99 -14.34 7.82
CA TYR A 90 3.02 -13.45 8.97
C TYR A 90 1.72 -12.69 9.25
N GLY A 91 0.71 -12.82 8.38
CA GLY A 91 -0.54 -12.08 8.47
C GLY A 91 -0.40 -10.60 8.07
N LEU A 92 -1.44 -9.84 8.39
CA LEU A 92 -1.54 -8.40 8.16
C LEU A 92 -1.09 -7.62 9.40
N MET A 93 -1.10 -6.28 9.30
CA MET A 93 -0.87 -5.39 10.44
C MET A 93 -1.80 -5.71 11.62
N ARG A 94 -3.08 -6.01 11.37
CA ARG A 94 -4.07 -6.39 12.39
C ARG A 94 -3.65 -7.60 13.22
N ASP A 95 -2.95 -8.56 12.63
CA ASP A 95 -2.50 -9.78 13.31
C ASP A 95 -1.26 -9.55 14.18
N ASN A 96 -0.54 -8.45 13.95
CA ASN A 96 0.74 -8.16 14.58
C ASN A 96 0.70 -6.96 15.56
N VAL A 97 -0.43 -6.24 15.65
CA VAL A 97 -0.67 -5.18 16.63
C VAL A 97 -1.31 -5.79 17.88
N LEU A 98 -0.68 -5.58 19.04
CA LEU A 98 -1.16 -6.05 20.33
C LEU A 98 -2.06 -5.00 21.00
N THR A 99 -1.56 -3.77 21.11
CA THR A 99 -2.28 -2.63 21.71
C THR A 99 -1.98 -1.34 20.95
N ILE A 100 -2.89 -0.37 21.07
CA ILE A 100 -2.76 1.00 20.55
C ILE A 100 -3.13 1.97 21.67
N ASP A 101 -2.19 2.82 22.07
CA ASP A 101 -2.52 3.99 22.89
C ASP A 101 -3.00 5.12 21.97
N ALA A 102 -4.22 5.61 22.19
CA ALA A 102 -4.86 6.58 21.33
C ALA A 102 -5.50 7.75 22.09
N VAL A 103 -5.72 8.85 21.37
CA VAL A 103 -6.49 10.02 21.82
C VAL A 103 -7.83 10.04 21.09
N LEU A 104 -8.91 10.07 21.87
CA LEU A 104 -10.29 10.18 21.38
C LEU A 104 -10.62 11.64 21.01
N ALA A 105 -11.79 11.86 20.39
CA ALA A 105 -12.18 13.17 19.89
C ALA A 105 -12.33 14.22 21.00
N GLY A 106 -12.69 13.80 22.22
CA GLY A 106 -12.76 14.66 23.40
C GLY A 106 -11.41 14.94 24.07
N GLY A 107 -10.31 14.33 23.58
CA GLY A 107 -8.96 14.48 24.13
C GLY A 107 -8.58 13.44 25.18
N GLU A 108 -9.51 12.57 25.57
CA GLU A 108 -9.24 11.48 26.50
C GLU A 108 -8.28 10.45 25.89
N GLN A 109 -7.41 9.89 26.73
CA GLN A 109 -6.42 8.91 26.35
C GLN A 109 -6.87 7.53 26.79
N ALA A 110 -6.82 6.55 25.89
CA ALA A 110 -7.17 5.17 26.18
C ALA A 110 -6.23 4.21 25.48
N GLN A 111 -5.97 3.08 26.14
CA GLN A 111 -5.27 1.95 25.56
C GLN A 111 -6.29 0.97 24.97
N PHE A 112 -6.29 0.87 23.66
CA PHE A 112 -7.04 -0.12 22.91
C PHE A 112 -6.24 -1.42 22.90
N GLY A 113 -6.87 -2.54 23.24
CA GLY A 113 -6.18 -3.82 23.40
C GLY A 113 -7.15 -4.97 23.64
N PRO A 114 -6.66 -6.15 24.06
CA PRO A 114 -7.50 -7.26 24.47
C PRO A 114 -8.48 -6.85 25.57
N ILE A 115 -9.77 -7.15 25.39
CA ILE A 115 -10.84 -6.74 26.32
C ILE A 115 -11.45 -7.92 27.11
N GLY A 116 -10.93 -9.13 26.90
CA GLY A 116 -11.53 -10.36 27.43
C GLY A 116 -12.92 -10.66 26.84
N PRO A 117 -13.48 -11.84 27.11
CA PRO A 117 -14.82 -12.19 26.65
C PRO A 117 -15.85 -11.16 27.12
N GLN A 118 -16.60 -10.57 26.18
CA GLN A 118 -17.66 -9.59 26.46
C GLN A 118 -17.19 -8.41 27.33
N GLY A 119 -15.93 -7.96 27.15
CA GLY A 119 -15.41 -6.79 27.87
C GLY A 119 -15.05 -7.04 29.34
N THR A 120 -14.92 -8.29 29.78
CA THR A 120 -14.61 -8.64 31.19
C THR A 120 -13.26 -8.10 31.69
N ALA A 121 -12.32 -7.78 30.81
CA ALA A 121 -11.01 -7.23 31.15
C ALA A 121 -10.88 -5.73 30.85
N LEU A 122 -12.01 -5.03 30.61
CA LEU A 122 -12.02 -3.65 30.16
C LEU A 122 -11.54 -2.66 31.24
N GLN A 123 -10.42 -2.01 30.99
CA GLN A 123 -9.85 -0.96 31.85
C GLN A 123 -9.77 0.38 31.10
N GLY A 124 -9.63 1.48 31.84
CA GLY A 124 -9.44 2.82 31.29
C GLY A 124 -10.57 3.81 31.62
N PRO A 125 -10.54 5.01 31.01
CA PRO A 125 -11.51 6.07 31.27
C PRO A 125 -12.95 5.62 31.02
N GLU A 126 -13.91 6.23 31.73
CA GLU A 126 -15.34 5.93 31.60
C GLU A 126 -15.83 6.03 30.14
N ILE A 127 -15.35 7.03 29.40
CA ILE A 127 -15.69 7.20 27.98
C ILE A 127 -15.29 5.97 27.16
N TYR A 128 -14.07 5.47 27.31
CA TYR A 128 -13.59 4.29 26.58
C TYR A 128 -14.39 3.03 26.96
N ARG A 129 -14.72 2.88 28.24
CA ARG A 129 -15.51 1.75 28.72
C ARG A 129 -16.90 1.73 28.10
N ARG A 130 -17.59 2.88 28.11
CA ARG A 130 -18.91 3.06 27.50
C ARG A 130 -18.90 2.78 25.99
N LEU A 131 -17.93 3.35 25.27
CA LEU A 131 -17.79 3.16 23.82
C LEU A 131 -17.60 1.69 23.46
N THR A 132 -16.70 1.00 24.19
CA THR A 132 -16.44 -0.42 23.95
C THR A 132 -17.67 -1.27 24.21
N GLN A 133 -18.43 -0.99 25.27
CA GLN A 133 -19.68 -1.69 25.56
C GLN A 133 -20.72 -1.49 24.44
N SER A 134 -20.88 -0.26 23.94
CA SER A 134 -21.78 0.01 22.81
C SER A 134 -21.37 -0.73 21.53
N LEU A 135 -20.07 -0.87 21.28
CA LEU A 135 -19.55 -1.59 20.11
C LEU A 135 -19.72 -3.11 20.24
N ILE A 136 -19.58 -3.66 21.45
CA ILE A 136 -19.90 -5.08 21.74
C ILE A 136 -21.39 -5.33 21.48
N GLU A 137 -22.27 -4.45 21.96
CA GLU A 137 -23.72 -4.56 21.75
C GLU A 137 -24.09 -4.49 20.26
N LEU A 138 -23.48 -3.56 19.51
CA LEU A 138 -23.62 -3.46 18.06
C LEU A 138 -23.17 -4.76 17.37
N ALA A 139 -21.98 -5.26 17.70
CA ALA A 139 -21.45 -6.47 17.09
C ALA A 139 -22.27 -7.72 17.42
N ASN A 140 -22.75 -7.87 18.65
CA ASN A 140 -23.62 -8.97 19.04
C ASN A 140 -24.95 -8.91 18.27
N ARG A 141 -25.57 -7.73 18.20
CA ARG A 141 -26.84 -7.51 17.51
C ARG A 141 -26.75 -7.77 16.01
N GLU A 142 -25.63 -7.41 15.39
CA GLU A 142 -25.42 -7.50 13.94
C GLU A 142 -24.53 -8.68 13.53
N SER A 143 -24.31 -9.63 14.44
CA SER A 143 -23.34 -10.72 14.28
C SER A 143 -23.54 -11.55 13.00
N ASP A 144 -24.79 -11.86 12.66
CA ASP A 144 -25.14 -12.59 11.42
C ASP A 144 -24.77 -11.79 10.17
N GLU A 145 -25.05 -10.48 10.14
CA GLU A 145 -24.74 -9.62 8.99
C GLU A 145 -23.23 -9.48 8.83
N ILE A 146 -22.52 -9.16 9.93
CA ILE A 146 -21.05 -9.02 9.97
C ILE A 146 -20.39 -10.31 9.49
N THR A 147 -20.84 -11.47 10.00
CA THR A 147 -20.27 -12.76 9.64
C THR A 147 -20.59 -13.14 8.20
N THR A 148 -21.76 -12.78 7.68
CA THR A 148 -22.16 -13.13 6.30
C THR A 148 -21.50 -12.23 5.25
N ARG A 149 -21.39 -10.93 5.52
CA ARG A 149 -20.99 -9.93 4.51
C ARG A 149 -19.50 -9.64 4.43
N PHE A 150 -18.72 -9.88 5.49
CA PHE A 150 -17.28 -9.70 5.38
C PHE A 150 -16.67 -10.74 4.45
N PRO A 151 -15.84 -10.32 3.46
CA PRO A 151 -15.10 -11.23 2.61
C PRO A 151 -14.27 -12.24 3.41
N LYS A 152 -14.17 -13.46 2.89
CA LYS A 152 -13.44 -14.57 3.54
C LYS A 152 -12.00 -14.70 3.09
N VAL A 153 -11.62 -13.99 2.03
CA VAL A 153 -10.23 -13.86 1.60
C VAL A 153 -9.37 -13.33 2.75
N HIS A 154 -8.15 -13.85 2.89
CA HIS A 154 -7.24 -13.48 3.96
C HIS A 154 -6.93 -11.97 3.97
N ARG A 155 -6.65 -11.43 2.78
CA ARG A 155 -6.46 -10.00 2.57
C ARG A 155 -7.78 -9.25 2.40
N ARG A 156 -8.33 -8.78 3.52
CA ARG A 156 -9.42 -7.80 3.55
C ARG A 156 -9.09 -6.65 4.49
N VAL A 157 -9.06 -5.44 3.95
CA VAL A 157 -8.76 -4.22 4.71
C VAL A 157 -9.84 -3.14 4.58
N GLY A 158 -10.93 -3.42 3.86
CA GLY A 158 -12.03 -2.48 3.66
C GLY A 158 -13.03 -2.44 4.82
N GLY A 159 -13.51 -1.23 5.12
CA GLY A 159 -14.43 -0.95 6.21
C GLY A 159 -13.76 -0.91 7.59
N TYR A 160 -14.58 -0.80 8.64
CA TYR A 160 -14.08 -0.96 10.01
C TYR A 160 -14.06 -2.44 10.41
N ASN A 161 -12.97 -2.89 11.05
CA ASN A 161 -12.81 -4.23 11.60
C ASN A 161 -13.72 -4.50 12.83
N ILE A 162 -15.02 -4.19 12.74
CA ILE A 162 -16.02 -4.42 13.79
C ILE A 162 -16.19 -5.90 14.11
N ASP A 163 -15.77 -6.77 13.20
CA ASP A 163 -15.71 -8.19 13.44
C ASP A 163 -14.77 -8.50 14.63
N ALA A 164 -13.71 -7.71 14.87
CA ALA A 164 -12.75 -7.90 15.97
C ALA A 164 -13.35 -7.90 17.39
N VAL A 165 -14.60 -7.45 17.54
CA VAL A 165 -15.33 -7.44 18.82
C VAL A 165 -16.49 -8.45 18.84
N LEU A 166 -16.64 -9.28 17.80
CA LEU A 166 -17.57 -10.41 17.85
C LEU A 166 -17.12 -11.44 18.91
N PRO A 167 -18.06 -12.24 19.45
CA PRO A 167 -17.72 -13.32 20.38
C PRO A 167 -16.64 -14.27 19.82
N PRO A 168 -15.69 -14.74 20.64
CA PRO A 168 -14.61 -15.64 20.18
C PRO A 168 -15.10 -16.89 19.45
N ALA A 169 -16.29 -17.40 19.79
CA ALA A 169 -16.91 -18.54 19.11
C ALA A 169 -17.14 -18.32 17.61
N LEU A 170 -17.30 -17.07 17.18
CA LEU A 170 -17.53 -16.70 15.77
C LEU A 170 -16.24 -16.31 15.03
N GLN A 171 -15.17 -15.98 15.75
CA GLN A 171 -13.93 -15.43 15.19
C GLN A 171 -12.70 -16.33 15.36
N GLN A 172 -12.77 -17.31 16.27
CA GLN A 172 -11.64 -18.13 16.70
C GLN A 172 -10.42 -17.32 17.16
N ARG A 173 -10.66 -16.10 17.67
CA ARG A 173 -9.65 -15.14 18.14
C ARG A 173 -10.16 -14.41 19.37
N GLU A 174 -9.25 -13.90 20.19
CA GLU A 174 -9.60 -13.04 21.32
C GLU A 174 -10.12 -11.68 20.84
N GLN A 175 -11.12 -11.14 21.55
CA GLN A 175 -11.64 -9.80 21.28
C GLN A 175 -10.57 -8.75 21.61
N ASN A 176 -10.24 -7.92 20.63
CA ASN A 176 -9.20 -6.90 20.78
C ASN A 176 -9.61 -5.59 20.09
N MET A 177 -9.79 -4.55 20.90
CA MET A 177 -10.20 -3.22 20.44
C MET A 177 -9.12 -2.51 19.60
N ALA A 178 -7.84 -2.84 19.75
CA ALA A 178 -6.78 -2.27 18.91
C ALA A 178 -7.02 -2.60 17.43
N GLN A 179 -7.56 -3.79 17.14
CA GLN A 179 -7.85 -4.22 15.77
C GLN A 179 -8.93 -3.39 15.10
N LEU A 180 -9.83 -2.73 15.86
CA LEU A 180 -10.80 -1.79 15.31
C LEU A 180 -10.14 -0.51 14.80
N LEU A 181 -9.06 -0.06 15.46
CA LEU A 181 -8.29 1.11 15.02
C LEU A 181 -7.36 0.77 13.85
N VAL A 182 -6.91 -0.48 13.74
CA VAL A 182 -6.15 -0.95 12.57
C VAL A 182 -7.09 -0.99 11.35
N GLY A 183 -6.69 -0.35 10.25
CA GLY A 183 -7.54 -0.19 9.06
C GLY A 183 -8.54 0.96 9.14
N SER A 184 -8.62 1.68 10.27
CA SER A 184 -9.55 2.81 10.43
C SER A 184 -9.16 4.08 9.67
N GLU A 185 -7.99 4.09 9.02
CA GLU A 185 -7.47 5.23 8.25
C GLU A 185 -7.37 6.55 9.03
N GLY A 186 -7.20 6.45 10.35
CA GLY A 186 -7.16 7.60 11.24
C GLY A 186 -8.50 8.33 11.38
N THR A 187 -9.62 7.64 11.09
CA THR A 187 -10.98 8.18 11.19
C THR A 187 -11.60 7.99 12.58
N LEU A 188 -11.04 7.14 13.45
CA LEU A 188 -11.66 6.86 14.76
C LEU A 188 -10.93 7.54 15.92
N ALA A 189 -9.60 7.61 15.87
CA ALA A 189 -8.79 8.18 16.94
C ALA A 189 -7.40 8.60 16.43
N PHE A 190 -6.67 9.39 17.22
CA PHE A 190 -5.26 9.68 16.97
C PHE A 190 -4.35 8.71 17.72
N THR A 191 -3.64 7.85 16.99
CA THR A 191 -2.65 6.92 17.55
C THR A 191 -1.43 7.66 18.11
N ARG A 192 -1.05 7.35 19.35
CA ARG A 192 0.16 7.85 20.01
C ARG A 192 1.26 6.82 20.07
N GLN A 193 0.93 5.57 20.36
CA GLN A 193 1.88 4.46 20.45
C GLN A 193 1.24 3.17 19.94
N LEU A 194 2.08 2.26 19.44
CA LEU A 194 1.72 0.94 18.94
C LEU A 194 2.61 -0.09 19.65
N THR A 195 2.01 -1.09 20.28
CA THR A 195 2.75 -2.27 20.76
C THR A 195 2.61 -3.39 19.74
N LEU A 196 3.74 -3.86 19.22
CA LEU A 196 3.84 -4.76 18.08
C LEU A 196 4.49 -6.09 18.50
N ARG A 197 4.05 -7.18 17.88
CA ARG A 197 4.68 -8.50 18.00
C ARG A 197 5.86 -8.60 17.02
N LEU A 198 6.99 -9.12 17.51
CA LEU A 198 8.20 -9.36 16.75
C LEU A 198 8.37 -10.84 16.40
N GLN A 199 9.13 -11.10 15.35
CA GLN A 199 9.47 -12.44 14.88
C GLN A 199 10.99 -12.64 14.85
N PRO A 200 11.48 -13.88 15.02
CA PRO A 200 12.88 -14.19 14.77
C PRO A 200 13.20 -14.09 13.28
N ILE A 201 14.36 -13.51 12.94
CA ILE A 201 14.81 -13.41 11.55
C ILE A 201 15.13 -14.82 11.03
N PRO A 202 14.52 -15.30 9.93
CA PRO A 202 14.88 -16.58 9.33
C PRO A 202 16.36 -16.63 8.92
N THR A 203 17.02 -17.77 9.16
CA THR A 203 18.46 -17.92 8.91
C THR A 203 18.79 -18.18 7.44
N HIS A 204 17.94 -18.94 6.75
CA HIS A 204 18.13 -19.29 5.34
C HIS A 204 16.88 -18.96 4.51
N LYS A 205 17.12 -18.63 3.24
CA LYS A 205 16.11 -18.39 2.23
C LYS A 205 16.53 -18.99 0.91
N VAL A 206 15.57 -19.46 0.13
CA VAL A 206 15.73 -19.88 -1.26
C VAL A 206 14.58 -19.30 -2.09
N LEU A 207 14.81 -19.12 -3.39
CA LEU A 207 13.85 -18.55 -4.32
C LEU A 207 13.77 -19.43 -5.57
N GLY A 208 12.57 -19.83 -5.97
CA GLY A 208 12.30 -20.42 -7.27
C GLY A 208 11.63 -19.40 -8.19
N ILE A 209 12.08 -19.28 -9.44
CA ILE A 209 11.41 -18.47 -10.46
C ILE A 209 10.73 -19.40 -11.47
N CYS A 210 9.40 -19.49 -11.39
CA CYS A 210 8.58 -20.25 -12.33
C CYS A 210 8.26 -19.39 -13.56
N HIS A 211 8.54 -19.91 -14.75
CA HIS A 211 8.33 -19.24 -16.03
C HIS A 211 7.07 -19.75 -16.74
N PHE A 212 6.23 -18.84 -17.20
CA PHE A 212 4.98 -19.19 -17.88
C PHE A 212 4.91 -18.58 -19.27
N SER A 213 4.41 -19.35 -20.24
CA SER A 213 4.13 -18.91 -21.61
C SER A 213 2.85 -18.07 -21.73
N SER A 214 2.02 -18.01 -20.67
CA SER A 214 0.85 -17.14 -20.63
C SER A 214 0.60 -16.65 -19.22
N PHE A 215 0.03 -15.45 -19.11
CA PHE A 215 -0.40 -14.87 -17.82
C PHE A 215 -1.45 -15.74 -17.11
N TYR A 216 -2.39 -16.30 -17.87
CA TYR A 216 -3.47 -17.13 -17.34
C TYR A 216 -2.93 -18.36 -16.59
N GLN A 217 -1.98 -19.08 -17.20
CA GLN A 217 -1.36 -20.27 -16.58
C GLN A 217 -0.62 -19.95 -15.28
N ALA A 218 0.00 -18.77 -15.19
CA ALA A 218 0.63 -18.32 -13.94
C ALA A 218 -0.42 -18.13 -12.84
N MET A 219 -1.54 -17.47 -13.14
CA MET A 219 -2.62 -17.26 -12.17
C MET A 219 -3.29 -18.58 -11.76
N GLU A 220 -3.51 -19.49 -12.71
CA GLU A 220 -4.11 -20.80 -12.46
C GLU A 220 -3.21 -21.67 -11.55
N SER A 221 -1.90 -21.69 -11.83
CA SER A 221 -0.92 -22.51 -11.09
C SER A 221 -0.72 -22.06 -9.65
N THR A 222 -1.03 -20.79 -9.35
CA THR A 222 -0.78 -20.18 -8.04
C THR A 222 -1.46 -20.95 -6.91
N GLN A 223 -2.70 -21.39 -7.10
CA GLN A 223 -3.45 -22.16 -6.09
C GLN A 223 -2.77 -23.49 -5.71
N HIS A 224 -2.01 -24.09 -6.62
CA HIS A 224 -1.30 -25.33 -6.39
C HIS A 224 0.06 -25.07 -5.73
N ILE A 225 0.76 -24.02 -6.16
CA ILE A 225 2.06 -23.62 -5.62
C ILE A 225 1.95 -23.28 -4.13
N VAL A 226 0.89 -22.59 -3.70
CA VAL A 226 0.69 -22.29 -2.27
C VAL A 226 0.53 -23.54 -1.42
N GLY A 227 0.13 -24.68 -2.00
CA GLY A 227 0.06 -25.98 -1.33
C GLY A 227 1.42 -26.49 -0.85
N LEU A 228 2.53 -25.96 -1.37
CA LEU A 228 3.89 -26.25 -0.90
C LEU A 228 4.28 -25.46 0.37
N ALA A 229 3.38 -24.60 0.88
CA ALA A 229 3.60 -23.68 1.98
C ALA A 229 4.82 -22.74 1.79
N PRO A 230 4.84 -21.95 0.70
CA PRO A 230 5.86 -20.91 0.51
C PRO A 230 5.66 -19.73 1.47
N ASP A 231 6.72 -18.95 1.63
CA ASP A 231 6.72 -17.68 2.36
C ASP A 231 6.13 -16.52 1.56
N ALA A 232 6.23 -16.60 0.23
CA ALA A 232 5.67 -15.62 -0.71
C ALA A 232 5.54 -16.24 -2.10
N VAL A 233 4.50 -15.87 -2.85
CA VAL A 233 4.41 -16.09 -4.30
C VAL A 233 4.04 -14.77 -4.97
N GLU A 234 4.97 -14.21 -5.75
CA GLU A 234 4.82 -12.88 -6.34
C GLU A 234 4.83 -12.94 -7.86
N LEU A 235 3.93 -12.18 -8.49
CA LEU A 235 3.82 -12.08 -9.94
C LEU A 235 4.69 -10.96 -10.50
N VAL A 236 5.36 -11.23 -11.62
CA VAL A 236 5.92 -10.25 -12.55
C VAL A 236 5.35 -10.51 -13.94
N ASP A 237 4.64 -9.53 -14.52
CA ASP A 237 4.03 -9.66 -15.85
C ASP A 237 4.98 -9.29 -16.99
N ARG A 238 4.56 -9.58 -18.22
CA ARG A 238 5.31 -9.25 -19.43
C ARG A 238 5.71 -7.79 -19.52
N THR A 239 4.77 -6.89 -19.23
CA THR A 239 5.00 -5.44 -19.32
C THR A 239 6.12 -5.00 -18.39
N MET A 240 6.14 -5.51 -17.16
CA MET A 240 7.17 -5.23 -16.18
C MET A 240 8.52 -5.80 -16.59
N ILE A 241 8.55 -7.00 -17.18
CA ILE A 241 9.78 -7.61 -17.74
C ILE A 241 10.37 -6.70 -18.82
N ASP A 242 9.56 -6.31 -19.81
CA ASP A 242 10.00 -5.48 -20.94
C ASP A 242 10.53 -4.10 -20.47
N LEU A 243 9.77 -3.42 -19.60
CA LEU A 243 10.19 -2.12 -19.05
C LEU A 243 11.46 -2.23 -18.20
N ALA A 244 11.64 -3.34 -17.48
CA ALA A 244 12.81 -3.55 -16.64
C ALA A 244 14.06 -3.91 -17.47
N LEU A 245 13.92 -4.61 -18.59
CA LEU A 245 15.01 -4.88 -19.55
C LEU A 245 15.59 -3.60 -20.17
N ASP A 246 14.77 -2.56 -20.33
CA ASP A 246 15.21 -1.23 -20.78
C ASP A 246 16.01 -0.45 -19.73
N ILE A 247 16.02 -0.91 -18.49
CA ILE A 247 16.72 -0.25 -17.38
C ILE A 247 18.06 -0.96 -17.13
N PRO A 248 19.21 -0.29 -17.37
CA PRO A 248 20.53 -0.94 -17.24
C PRO A 248 20.79 -1.60 -15.87
N MET A 249 20.20 -1.06 -14.80
CA MET A 249 20.35 -1.57 -13.44
C MET A 249 19.64 -2.92 -13.21
N TYR A 250 18.58 -3.22 -13.96
CA TYR A 250 17.78 -4.44 -13.80
C TYR A 250 18.02 -5.46 -14.92
N ARG A 251 18.51 -4.98 -16.07
CA ARG A 251 18.82 -5.80 -17.25
C ARG A 251 19.71 -6.99 -16.90
N ASP A 252 20.81 -6.77 -16.20
CA ASP A 252 21.76 -7.84 -15.88
C ASP A 252 21.11 -8.96 -15.05
N THR A 253 20.32 -8.59 -14.03
CA THR A 253 19.54 -9.54 -13.23
C THR A 253 18.56 -10.33 -14.11
N LEU A 254 17.78 -9.64 -14.95
CA LEU A 254 16.78 -10.30 -15.79
C LEU A 254 17.41 -11.23 -16.84
N THR A 255 18.45 -10.77 -17.55
CA THR A 255 19.14 -11.60 -18.55
C THR A 255 19.77 -12.86 -17.97
N ARG A 256 20.11 -12.86 -16.68
CA ARG A 256 20.68 -14.02 -15.99
C ARG A 256 19.63 -15.06 -15.60
N PHE A 257 18.43 -14.62 -15.22
CA PHE A 257 17.41 -15.50 -14.62
C PHE A 257 16.21 -15.78 -15.52
N LEU A 258 16.01 -15.02 -16.60
CA LEU A 258 14.99 -15.30 -17.60
C LEU A 258 15.39 -16.50 -18.47
N LYS A 259 14.51 -17.49 -18.54
CA LYS A 259 14.54 -18.56 -19.53
C LYS A 259 13.54 -18.28 -20.65
N GLY A 260 14.03 -18.24 -21.89
CA GLY A 260 13.19 -18.02 -23.06
C GLY A 260 12.52 -16.65 -23.08
N ASP A 261 11.27 -16.60 -23.53
CA ASP A 261 10.47 -15.37 -23.67
C ASP A 261 9.14 -15.53 -22.91
N PRO A 262 9.16 -15.50 -21.56
CA PRO A 262 7.97 -15.74 -20.76
C PRO A 262 7.00 -14.54 -20.79
N ASP A 263 5.72 -14.84 -20.65
CA ASP A 263 4.64 -13.85 -20.49
C ASP A 263 4.43 -13.47 -19.02
N ALA A 264 4.80 -14.35 -18.10
CA ALA A 264 4.72 -14.11 -16.66
C ALA A 264 5.75 -14.94 -15.90
N LEU A 265 6.16 -14.40 -14.74
CA LEU A 265 6.96 -15.11 -13.75
C LEU A 265 6.21 -15.17 -12.43
N LEU A 266 6.34 -16.30 -11.73
CA LEU A 266 6.04 -16.39 -10.30
C LEU A 266 7.34 -16.56 -9.50
N LEU A 267 7.56 -15.67 -8.54
CA LEU A 267 8.69 -15.69 -7.63
C LEU A 267 8.25 -16.37 -6.33
N VAL A 268 8.76 -17.58 -6.05
CA VAL A 268 8.36 -18.43 -4.92
C VAL A 268 9.47 -18.46 -3.88
N GLU A 269 9.28 -17.80 -2.74
CA GLU A 269 10.25 -17.80 -1.63
C GLU A 269 9.93 -18.90 -0.62
N PHE A 270 10.96 -19.59 -0.14
CA PHE A 270 10.91 -20.42 1.06
C PHE A 270 11.99 -19.97 2.04
N ALA A 271 11.65 -19.90 3.33
CA ALA A 271 12.55 -19.45 4.38
C ALA A 271 12.43 -20.32 5.64
N GLY A 272 13.58 -20.71 6.20
CA GLY A 272 13.62 -21.65 7.32
C GLY A 272 15.02 -21.82 7.89
N GLU A 273 15.14 -22.76 8.82
CA GLU A 273 16.39 -23.01 9.54
C GLU A 273 17.31 -24.01 8.85
N ASP A 274 16.75 -25.03 8.18
CA ASP A 274 17.50 -26.11 7.52
C ASP A 274 17.61 -25.89 6.00
N PRO A 275 18.82 -25.60 5.46
CA PRO A 275 19.05 -25.46 4.03
C PRO A 275 18.68 -26.70 3.20
N SER A 276 18.82 -27.90 3.76
CA SER A 276 18.54 -29.14 3.03
C SER A 276 17.04 -29.27 2.76
N HIS A 277 16.22 -28.96 3.76
CA HIS A 277 14.78 -28.88 3.60
C HIS A 277 14.37 -27.80 2.58
N LEU A 278 15.03 -26.64 2.57
CA LEU A 278 14.75 -25.59 1.59
C LEU A 278 15.11 -26.01 0.15
N HIS A 279 16.21 -26.75 -0.06
CA HIS A 279 16.51 -27.32 -1.36
C HIS A 279 15.49 -28.38 -1.79
N GLN A 280 14.99 -29.19 -0.85
CA GLN A 280 13.90 -30.13 -1.14
C GLN A 280 12.64 -29.39 -1.61
N LYS A 281 12.29 -28.26 -0.97
CA LYS A 281 11.15 -27.43 -1.40
C LYS A 281 11.29 -26.90 -2.84
N LEU A 282 12.49 -26.55 -3.29
CA LEU A 282 12.75 -26.18 -4.69
C LEU A 282 12.59 -27.37 -5.64
N SER A 283 13.04 -28.56 -5.24
CA SER A 283 12.83 -29.78 -6.00
C SER A 283 11.33 -30.11 -6.11
N ASP A 284 10.58 -30.00 -5.01
CA ASP A 284 9.13 -30.22 -4.98
C ASP A 284 8.40 -29.21 -5.87
N LEU A 285 8.84 -27.95 -5.87
CA LEU A 285 8.33 -26.91 -6.77
C LEU A 285 8.57 -27.29 -8.24
N SER A 286 9.76 -27.77 -8.59
CA SER A 286 10.09 -28.19 -9.96
C SER A 286 9.24 -29.39 -10.41
N ILE A 287 9.02 -30.37 -9.52
CA ILE A 287 8.14 -31.52 -9.77
C ILE A 287 6.70 -31.05 -9.99
N LEU A 288 6.17 -30.22 -9.08
CA LEU A 288 4.82 -29.67 -9.20
C LEU A 288 4.64 -28.91 -10.53
N MET A 289 5.59 -28.07 -10.90
CA MET A 289 5.53 -27.32 -12.16
C MET A 289 5.55 -28.26 -13.38
N ALA A 290 6.30 -29.35 -13.35
CA ALA A 290 6.27 -30.36 -14.41
C ALA A 290 4.92 -31.08 -14.48
N ASP A 291 4.34 -31.46 -13.33
CA ASP A 291 3.01 -32.10 -13.23
C ASP A 291 1.89 -31.20 -13.74
N LEU A 292 2.02 -29.88 -13.57
CA LEU A 292 1.11 -28.87 -14.13
C LEU A 292 1.33 -28.60 -15.63
N GLY A 293 2.26 -29.30 -16.29
CA GLY A 293 2.53 -29.16 -17.72
C GLY A 293 3.58 -28.11 -18.07
N HIS A 294 4.39 -27.68 -17.11
CA HIS A 294 5.47 -26.70 -17.28
C HIS A 294 6.85 -27.29 -16.90
N PRO A 295 7.32 -28.36 -17.57
CA PRO A 295 8.63 -28.94 -17.27
C PRO A 295 9.77 -27.95 -17.53
N ASP A 296 10.86 -28.06 -16.77
CA ASP A 296 12.09 -27.23 -16.88
C ASP A 296 11.88 -25.70 -16.76
N SER A 297 10.69 -25.27 -16.30
CA SER A 297 10.28 -23.87 -16.19
C SER A 297 10.77 -23.15 -14.94
N VAL A 298 11.37 -23.87 -13.99
CA VAL A 298 11.86 -23.30 -12.73
C VAL A 298 13.34 -22.95 -12.82
N VAL A 299 13.71 -21.81 -12.24
CA VAL A 299 15.10 -21.41 -11.99
C VAL A 299 15.31 -21.26 -10.49
N ASP A 300 16.20 -22.09 -9.96
CA ASP A 300 16.55 -22.09 -8.54
C ASP A 300 17.58 -21.00 -8.22
N ILE A 301 17.32 -20.24 -7.16
CA ILE A 301 18.18 -19.17 -6.69
C ILE A 301 18.44 -19.36 -5.19
N VAL A 302 19.59 -19.98 -4.90
CA VAL A 302 20.04 -20.27 -3.53
C VAL A 302 21.02 -19.23 -2.98
N ASN A 303 21.66 -18.45 -3.86
CA ASN A 303 22.61 -17.41 -3.45
C ASN A 303 21.88 -16.15 -2.98
N THR A 304 22.22 -15.66 -1.78
CA THR A 304 21.57 -14.49 -1.16
C THR A 304 21.71 -13.19 -1.97
N ALA A 305 22.83 -12.97 -2.67
CA ALA A 305 23.01 -11.76 -3.47
C ALA A 305 22.09 -11.77 -4.70
N ASP A 306 21.95 -12.94 -5.33
CA ASP A 306 21.06 -13.14 -6.47
C ASP A 306 19.60 -13.00 -6.06
N GLN A 307 19.18 -13.63 -4.95
CA GLN A 307 17.84 -13.47 -4.38
C GLN A 307 17.51 -12.00 -4.13
N ARG A 308 18.44 -11.25 -3.52
CA ARG A 308 18.26 -9.81 -3.28
C ARG A 308 18.06 -9.05 -4.59
N SER A 309 18.84 -9.35 -5.63
CA SER A 309 18.74 -8.66 -6.91
C SER A 309 17.38 -8.87 -7.58
N VAL A 310 16.81 -10.08 -7.52
CA VAL A 310 15.49 -10.39 -8.05
C VAL A 310 14.40 -9.66 -7.26
N TRP A 311 14.49 -9.68 -5.92
CA TRP A 311 13.56 -8.96 -5.06
C TRP A 311 13.58 -7.45 -5.28
N GLU A 312 14.75 -6.86 -5.57
CA GLU A 312 14.85 -5.43 -5.90
C GLU A 312 14.14 -5.07 -7.21
N VAL A 313 14.17 -5.95 -8.22
CA VAL A 313 13.35 -5.79 -9.44
C VAL A 313 11.86 -5.79 -9.08
N ARG A 314 11.40 -6.82 -8.35
CA ARG A 314 9.98 -6.96 -7.95
C ARG A 314 9.50 -5.78 -7.10
N LYS A 315 10.28 -5.35 -6.11
CA LYS A 315 9.97 -4.19 -5.24
C LYS A 315 9.91 -2.89 -6.01
N SER A 316 10.67 -2.79 -7.12
CA SER A 316 10.69 -1.63 -8.00
C SER A 316 9.58 -1.63 -9.05
N GLY A 317 8.71 -2.64 -9.13
CA GLY A 317 7.70 -2.78 -10.18
C GLY A 317 6.85 -1.53 -10.41
N LEU A 318 6.21 -1.02 -9.35
CA LEU A 318 5.44 0.22 -9.39
C LEU A 318 6.23 1.39 -10.00
N ASN A 319 7.46 1.54 -9.54
CA ASN A 319 8.34 2.62 -9.94
C ASN A 319 8.75 2.53 -11.42
N ILE A 320 8.95 1.31 -11.92
CA ILE A 320 9.24 1.02 -13.32
C ILE A 320 8.04 1.41 -14.19
N MET A 321 6.82 1.00 -13.80
CA MET A 321 5.59 1.33 -14.53
C MET A 321 5.29 2.83 -14.57
N MET A 322 5.53 3.57 -13.49
CA MET A 322 5.26 5.01 -13.42
C MET A 322 6.24 5.87 -14.23
N SER A 323 7.26 5.27 -14.85
CA SER A 323 8.22 5.98 -15.69
C SER A 323 7.68 6.35 -17.09
N MET A 324 6.50 5.85 -17.47
CA MET A 324 5.83 6.18 -18.74
C MET A 324 5.71 7.70 -18.93
N LYS A 325 6.10 8.21 -20.09
CA LYS A 325 6.01 9.63 -20.46
C LYS A 325 4.68 9.98 -21.13
N GLY A 326 4.31 11.25 -21.08
CA GLY A 326 3.05 11.76 -21.65
C GLY A 326 1.89 11.78 -20.65
N ASP A 327 0.72 12.21 -21.11
CA ASP A 327 -0.47 12.41 -20.28
C ASP A 327 -1.18 11.10 -19.89
N ASN A 328 -1.01 10.06 -20.71
CA ASN A 328 -1.48 8.71 -20.41
C ASN A 328 -0.59 8.09 -19.33
N LYS A 329 -1.17 7.82 -18.15
CA LYS A 329 -0.48 7.22 -17.01
C LYS A 329 -1.23 5.98 -16.52
N PRO A 330 -0.56 4.97 -15.95
CA PRO A 330 -1.26 3.92 -15.22
C PRO A 330 -1.88 4.50 -13.93
N VAL A 331 -3.20 4.43 -13.81
CA VAL A 331 -3.94 5.12 -12.72
C VAL A 331 -4.33 4.14 -11.61
N SER A 332 -4.19 4.60 -10.37
CA SER A 332 -4.52 3.86 -9.15
C SER A 332 -5.98 3.99 -8.78
N PHE A 333 -6.79 2.98 -9.04
CA PHE A 333 -8.17 2.99 -8.56
C PHE A 333 -8.81 1.61 -8.33
N ILE A 334 -8.34 0.57 -9.01
CA ILE A 334 -8.75 -0.83 -8.80
C ILE A 334 -7.60 -1.73 -8.34
N GLU A 335 -6.39 -1.18 -8.18
CA GLU A 335 -5.20 -1.92 -7.74
C GLU A 335 -5.22 -2.24 -6.25
N ASP A 336 -6.10 -3.13 -5.84
CA ASP A 336 -6.09 -3.70 -4.50
C ASP A 336 -7.06 -4.87 -4.35
N CYS A 337 -7.51 -5.44 -5.47
CA CYS A 337 -8.57 -6.44 -5.44
C CYS A 337 -7.97 -7.79 -5.05
N ALA A 338 -8.53 -8.41 -4.02
CA ALA A 338 -8.19 -9.75 -3.57
C ALA A 338 -9.34 -10.70 -3.88
N VAL A 339 -9.07 -11.83 -4.53
CA VAL A 339 -10.05 -12.89 -4.80
C VAL A 339 -9.52 -14.25 -4.32
N PRO A 340 -10.39 -15.24 -4.05
CA PRO A 340 -9.96 -16.62 -3.80
C PRO A 340 -9.07 -17.14 -4.94
N LEU A 341 -8.07 -17.97 -4.62
CA LEU A 341 -7.03 -18.38 -5.57
C LEU A 341 -7.61 -19.24 -6.71
N GLU A 342 -8.63 -20.04 -6.42
CA GLU A 342 -9.40 -20.84 -7.39
C GLU A 342 -10.08 -19.99 -8.47
N HIS A 343 -10.28 -18.69 -8.21
CA HIS A 343 -10.91 -17.74 -9.12
C HIS A 343 -9.92 -16.77 -9.75
N LEU A 344 -8.64 -16.80 -9.36
CA LEU A 344 -7.64 -15.79 -9.73
C LEU A 344 -7.45 -15.68 -11.25
N ALA A 345 -7.34 -16.82 -11.94
CA ALA A 345 -7.15 -16.85 -13.40
C ALA A 345 -8.37 -16.27 -14.14
N GLU A 346 -9.57 -16.74 -13.82
CA GLU A 346 -10.82 -16.26 -14.43
C GLU A 346 -11.10 -14.77 -14.13
N PHE A 347 -10.81 -14.32 -12.91
CA PHE A 347 -10.93 -12.92 -12.53
C PHE A 347 -10.01 -12.02 -13.37
N THR A 348 -8.74 -12.40 -13.50
CA THR A 348 -7.77 -11.63 -14.30
C THR A 348 -8.11 -11.58 -15.79
N ASP A 349 -8.60 -12.68 -16.35
CA ASP A 349 -9.03 -12.75 -17.74
C ASP A 349 -10.25 -11.85 -17.99
N ARG A 350 -11.28 -11.92 -17.14
CA ARG A 350 -12.47 -11.04 -17.23
C ARG A 350 -12.10 -9.57 -17.07
N LEU A 351 -11.20 -9.25 -16.14
CA LEU A 351 -10.75 -7.87 -15.93
C LEU A 351 -9.94 -7.35 -17.14
N THR A 352 -9.15 -8.22 -17.78
CA THR A 352 -8.45 -7.89 -19.04
C THR A 352 -9.44 -7.55 -20.15
N ARG A 353 -10.50 -8.34 -20.33
CA ARG A 353 -11.57 -8.05 -21.31
C ARG A 353 -12.30 -6.73 -21.01
N ILE A 354 -12.47 -6.36 -19.74
CA ILE A 354 -13.01 -5.04 -19.35
C ILE A 354 -12.09 -3.92 -19.84
N PHE A 355 -10.76 -4.04 -19.66
CA PHE A 355 -9.82 -3.03 -20.16
C PHE A 355 -9.87 -2.90 -21.68
N GLU A 356 -9.89 -4.02 -22.41
CA GLU A 356 -9.95 -4.04 -23.88
C GLU A 356 -11.22 -3.35 -24.39
N LYS A 357 -12.38 -3.61 -23.76
CA LYS A 357 -13.65 -2.95 -24.08
C LYS A 357 -13.59 -1.43 -23.92
N HIS A 358 -12.77 -0.93 -22.99
CA HIS A 358 -12.54 0.51 -22.78
C HIS A 358 -11.38 1.07 -23.60
N GLY A 359 -10.75 0.26 -24.47
CA GLY A 359 -9.63 0.68 -25.29
C GLY A 359 -8.35 0.98 -24.50
N THR A 360 -8.20 0.36 -23.33
CA THR A 360 -7.00 0.47 -22.48
C THR A 360 -6.42 -0.92 -22.19
N ARG A 361 -5.25 -0.95 -21.54
CA ARG A 361 -4.59 -2.18 -21.09
C ARG A 361 -4.19 -2.03 -19.63
N GLY A 362 -4.33 -3.11 -18.87
CA GLY A 362 -3.83 -3.20 -17.51
C GLY A 362 -2.33 -3.53 -17.49
N THR A 363 -1.61 -2.95 -16.55
CA THR A 363 -0.27 -3.43 -16.17
C THR A 363 -0.34 -4.14 -14.83
N TRP A 364 0.20 -5.36 -14.76
CA TRP A 364 -0.05 -6.27 -13.65
C TRP A 364 1.20 -6.52 -12.80
N TYR A 365 0.98 -6.55 -11.49
CA TYR A 365 1.88 -7.11 -10.49
C TYR A 365 1.01 -7.60 -9.34
N ALA A 366 1.40 -8.64 -8.63
CA ALA A 366 0.49 -9.21 -7.63
C ALA A 366 1.23 -9.91 -6.51
N HIS A 367 0.54 -9.97 -5.36
CA HIS A 367 0.77 -10.94 -4.32
C HIS A 367 -0.06 -12.17 -4.66
N ALA A 368 0.45 -12.96 -5.61
CA ALA A 368 -0.29 -14.07 -6.20
C ALA A 368 -0.72 -15.07 -5.12
N SER A 369 0.15 -15.37 -4.14
CA SER A 369 -0.18 -16.27 -3.02
C SER A 369 -1.38 -15.85 -2.18
N GLU A 370 -1.80 -14.59 -2.29
CA GLU A 370 -2.88 -13.99 -1.50
C GLU A 370 -4.07 -13.59 -2.37
N GLY A 371 -4.04 -13.93 -3.66
CA GLY A 371 -5.04 -13.55 -4.65
C GLY A 371 -5.20 -12.04 -4.81
N CYS A 372 -4.26 -11.25 -4.28
CA CYS A 372 -4.31 -9.80 -4.25
C CYS A 372 -3.53 -9.22 -5.43
N LEU A 373 -4.28 -8.58 -6.33
CA LEU A 373 -3.80 -8.05 -7.58
C LEU A 373 -3.60 -6.54 -7.52
N HIS A 374 -2.46 -6.12 -8.05
CA HIS A 374 -2.19 -4.73 -8.34
C HIS A 374 -2.22 -4.52 -9.85
N VAL A 375 -3.25 -3.80 -10.30
CA VAL A 375 -3.51 -3.56 -11.72
C VAL A 375 -3.89 -2.12 -11.98
N ARG A 376 -3.19 -1.51 -12.93
CA ARG A 376 -3.42 -0.12 -13.32
C ARG A 376 -3.74 -0.04 -14.81
N PRO A 377 -4.93 0.42 -15.20
CA PRO A 377 -5.18 0.76 -16.59
C PRO A 377 -4.53 2.11 -16.93
N VAL A 378 -4.09 2.24 -18.18
CA VAL A 378 -3.45 3.45 -18.70
C VAL A 378 -4.52 4.43 -19.20
N LEU A 379 -4.65 5.58 -18.54
CA LEU A 379 -5.67 6.60 -18.80
C LEU A 379 -5.09 8.01 -18.69
N ASN A 380 -5.72 8.98 -19.35
CA ASN A 380 -5.43 10.40 -19.22
C ASN A 380 -6.41 11.10 -18.27
N MET A 381 -6.01 11.35 -17.03
CA MET A 381 -6.87 11.98 -16.02
C MET A 381 -7.14 13.48 -16.25
N LYS A 382 -6.55 14.09 -17.30
CA LYS A 382 -6.93 15.42 -17.80
C LYS A 382 -8.14 15.35 -18.74
N SER A 383 -8.44 14.18 -19.32
CA SER A 383 -9.56 13.97 -20.25
C SER A 383 -10.87 13.63 -19.50
N PRO A 384 -11.96 14.39 -19.70
CA PRO A 384 -13.27 14.03 -19.15
C PRO A 384 -13.81 12.68 -19.65
N GLU A 385 -13.39 12.23 -20.83
CA GLU A 385 -13.75 10.91 -21.34
C GLU A 385 -13.10 9.79 -20.53
N ASP A 386 -11.80 9.90 -20.26
CA ASP A 386 -11.07 8.87 -19.52
C ASP A 386 -11.44 8.84 -18.04
N VAL A 387 -11.91 9.96 -17.46
CA VAL A 387 -12.53 9.96 -16.12
C VAL A 387 -13.81 9.12 -16.11
N ARG A 388 -14.64 9.22 -17.15
CA ARG A 388 -15.84 8.36 -17.29
C ARG A 388 -15.46 6.89 -17.49
N LYS A 389 -14.41 6.60 -18.26
CA LYS A 389 -13.85 5.24 -18.39
C LYS A 389 -13.37 4.72 -17.04
N MET A 390 -12.63 5.52 -16.26
CA MET A 390 -12.15 5.16 -14.92
C MET A 390 -13.31 4.69 -14.04
N ARG A 391 -14.38 5.49 -13.95
CA ARG A 391 -15.58 5.14 -13.17
C ARG A 391 -16.21 3.83 -13.66
N SER A 392 -16.44 3.70 -14.96
CA SER A 392 -17.07 2.51 -15.54
C SER A 392 -16.23 1.24 -15.37
N ILE A 393 -14.89 1.35 -15.42
CA ILE A 393 -13.97 0.25 -15.13
C ILE A 393 -14.08 -0.13 -13.65
N ALA A 394 -14.09 0.84 -12.73
CA ALA A 394 -14.17 0.60 -11.29
C ALA A 394 -15.46 -0.17 -10.92
N GLU A 395 -16.61 0.29 -11.41
CA GLU A 395 -17.90 -0.35 -11.17
C GLU A 395 -17.94 -1.80 -11.67
N GLN A 396 -17.45 -2.04 -12.89
CA GLN A 396 -17.39 -3.40 -13.45
C GLN A 396 -16.41 -4.29 -12.69
N ALA A 397 -15.22 -3.77 -12.35
CA ALA A 397 -14.21 -4.50 -11.59
C ALA A 397 -14.71 -4.88 -10.19
N PHE A 398 -15.31 -3.95 -9.45
CA PHE A 398 -15.83 -4.24 -8.10
C PHE A 398 -17.06 -5.15 -8.13
N SER A 399 -17.87 -5.09 -9.19
CA SER A 399 -18.96 -6.05 -9.39
C SER A 399 -18.45 -7.48 -9.55
N ILE A 400 -17.41 -7.71 -10.36
CA ILE A 400 -16.85 -9.06 -10.54
C ILE A 400 -16.07 -9.53 -9.30
N VAL A 401 -15.42 -8.63 -8.56
CA VAL A 401 -14.78 -8.98 -7.27
C VAL A 401 -15.81 -9.50 -6.29
N LYS A 402 -16.98 -8.85 -6.20
CA LYS A 402 -18.09 -9.33 -5.38
C LYS A 402 -18.60 -10.70 -5.82
N GLU A 403 -18.73 -10.93 -7.12
CA GLU A 403 -19.17 -12.20 -7.69
C GLU A 403 -18.23 -13.35 -7.30
N TYR A 404 -16.92 -13.10 -7.26
CA TYR A 404 -15.91 -14.05 -6.81
C TYR A 404 -15.70 -14.04 -5.29
N GLU A 405 -16.60 -13.44 -4.51
CA GLU A 405 -16.53 -13.37 -3.04
C GLU A 405 -15.22 -12.76 -2.49
N GLY A 406 -14.62 -11.87 -3.29
CA GLY A 406 -13.37 -11.20 -2.98
C GLY A 406 -13.54 -9.93 -2.13
N SER A 407 -12.46 -9.16 -2.04
CA SER A 407 -12.41 -7.82 -1.46
C SER A 407 -11.87 -6.84 -2.48
N HIS A 408 -12.53 -5.67 -2.63
CA HIS A 408 -12.00 -4.59 -3.47
C HIS A 408 -10.82 -3.82 -2.84
N SER A 409 -10.47 -4.17 -1.60
CA SER A 409 -9.52 -3.49 -0.72
C SER A 409 -8.77 -4.56 0.07
N GLY A 410 -7.63 -5.01 -0.45
CA GLY A 410 -6.80 -6.10 0.08
C GLY A 410 -5.58 -5.66 0.89
N GLU A 411 -4.99 -4.49 0.61
CA GLU A 411 -3.76 -3.99 1.24
C GLU A 411 -3.72 -2.47 1.43
N HIS A 412 -4.25 -1.71 0.46
CA HIS A 412 -4.09 -0.26 0.35
C HIS A 412 -5.13 0.55 1.13
N GLY A 413 -6.17 -0.08 1.66
CA GLY A 413 -7.29 0.58 2.32
C GLY A 413 -8.24 1.27 1.34
N ASP A 414 -9.32 1.82 1.86
CA ASP A 414 -10.42 2.35 1.06
C ASP A 414 -10.19 3.80 0.61
N GLY A 415 -9.84 4.66 1.55
CA GLY A 415 -9.73 6.11 1.36
C GLY A 415 -10.92 6.73 0.62
N ILE A 416 -10.67 7.77 -0.15
CA ILE A 416 -11.70 8.40 -0.99
C ILE A 416 -11.97 7.62 -2.28
N VAL A 417 -11.06 6.72 -2.66
CA VAL A 417 -11.13 6.00 -3.93
C VAL A 417 -12.16 4.86 -3.88
N ARG A 418 -12.26 4.13 -2.75
CA ARG A 418 -13.08 2.91 -2.67
C ARG A 418 -14.27 3.00 -1.73
N SER A 419 -14.27 3.92 -0.75
CA SER A 419 -15.34 3.97 0.25
C SER A 419 -16.74 4.16 -0.35
N GLU A 420 -16.88 4.88 -1.47
CA GLU A 420 -18.18 5.02 -2.14
C GLU A 420 -18.76 3.66 -2.57
N PHE A 421 -17.92 2.66 -2.81
CA PHE A 421 -18.32 1.34 -3.29
C PHE A 421 -18.55 0.32 -2.16
N HIS A 422 -18.55 0.75 -0.90
CA HIS A 422 -18.91 -0.10 0.24
C HIS A 422 -20.32 -0.72 0.12
N PRO A 423 -21.37 -0.03 -0.38
CA PRO A 423 -22.67 -0.68 -0.63
C PRO A 423 -22.59 -1.84 -1.62
N ILE A 424 -21.75 -1.73 -2.66
CA ILE A 424 -21.53 -2.82 -3.62
C ILE A 424 -20.90 -4.00 -2.89
N MET A 425 -19.83 -3.77 -2.12
CA MET A 425 -19.04 -4.83 -1.49
C MET A 425 -19.76 -5.48 -0.30
N PHE A 426 -20.25 -4.68 0.65
CA PHE A 426 -20.75 -5.14 1.95
C PHE A 426 -22.28 -5.08 2.08
N GLY A 427 -22.95 -4.25 1.27
CA GLY A 427 -24.39 -3.97 1.37
C GLY A 427 -24.73 -2.85 2.36
N ASP A 428 -25.93 -2.28 2.21
CA ASP A 428 -26.35 -1.08 2.94
C ASP A 428 -26.38 -1.27 4.46
N ARG A 429 -26.73 -2.46 4.94
CA ARG A 429 -26.77 -2.74 6.38
C ARG A 429 -25.37 -2.69 7.01
N MET A 430 -24.35 -3.19 6.30
CA MET A 430 -22.96 -3.07 6.75
C MET A 430 -22.47 -1.63 6.74
N LEU A 431 -22.87 -0.83 5.74
CA LEU A 431 -22.55 0.59 5.73
C LEU A 431 -23.14 1.32 6.95
N ASN A 432 -24.41 1.05 7.29
CA ASN A 432 -25.05 1.58 8.50
C ASN A 432 -24.32 1.14 9.80
N ILE A 433 -23.72 -0.06 9.81
CA ILE A 433 -22.90 -0.52 10.94
C ILE A 433 -21.61 0.30 11.01
N PHE A 434 -20.94 0.56 9.89
CA PHE A 434 -19.74 1.41 9.87
C PHE A 434 -20.05 2.84 10.32
N GLU A 435 -21.19 3.39 9.91
CA GLU A 435 -21.67 4.71 10.36
C GLU A 435 -21.89 4.73 11.87
N GLN A 436 -22.56 3.73 12.44
CA GLN A 436 -22.73 3.61 13.89
C GLN A 436 -21.41 3.48 14.65
N VAL A 437 -20.42 2.77 14.10
CA VAL A 437 -19.06 2.71 14.69
C VAL A 437 -18.44 4.11 14.72
N LYS A 438 -18.50 4.83 13.59
CA LYS A 438 -17.97 6.19 13.49
C LYS A 438 -18.68 7.14 14.46
N GLU A 439 -20.01 7.13 14.49
CA GLU A 439 -20.82 7.98 15.36
C GLU A 439 -20.58 7.68 16.85
N THR A 440 -20.35 6.42 17.19
CA THR A 440 -20.02 6.02 18.56
C THR A 440 -18.71 6.66 19.00
N ILE A 441 -17.64 6.51 18.22
CA ILE A 441 -16.28 6.91 18.65
C ILE A 441 -15.98 8.40 18.36
N ASP A 442 -16.43 8.92 17.22
CA ASP A 442 -16.19 10.30 16.75
C ASP A 442 -17.49 10.93 16.20
N PRO A 443 -18.47 11.23 17.08
CA PRO A 443 -19.77 11.79 16.69
C PRO A 443 -19.67 13.16 16.03
N GLY A 444 -18.59 13.91 16.29
CA GLY A 444 -18.35 15.22 15.67
C GLY A 444 -17.73 15.14 14.28
N GLY A 445 -17.36 13.96 13.79
CA GLY A 445 -16.68 13.79 12.52
C GLY A 445 -15.31 14.49 12.45
N LEU A 446 -14.62 14.64 13.58
CA LEU A 446 -13.36 15.38 13.68
C LEU A 446 -12.22 14.67 12.95
N PHE A 447 -12.14 13.35 13.04
CA PHE A 447 -11.03 12.55 12.55
C PHE A 447 -11.24 12.09 11.10
N ASN A 448 -10.32 12.54 10.24
CA ASN A 448 -10.17 12.24 8.81
C ASN A 448 -11.50 12.07 8.04
N PRO A 449 -12.35 13.10 7.97
CA PRO A 449 -13.71 12.98 7.43
C PRO A 449 -13.73 12.59 5.94
N GLY A 450 -14.82 11.92 5.55
CA GLY A 450 -15.09 11.49 4.18
C GLY A 450 -14.21 10.34 3.69
N LYS A 451 -13.89 9.40 4.58
CA LYS A 451 -13.30 8.09 4.29
C LYS A 451 -13.98 7.05 5.17
N ILE A 452 -14.07 5.81 4.68
CA ILE A 452 -14.86 4.70 5.21
C ILE A 452 -16.37 4.98 5.21
N VAL A 453 -16.80 6.09 5.82
CA VAL A 453 -18.19 6.55 5.82
C VAL A 453 -18.30 7.96 5.25
N ASN A 454 -19.48 8.27 4.69
CA ASN A 454 -19.77 9.55 4.03
C ASN A 454 -18.69 10.00 3.02
N PRO A 455 -18.20 9.13 2.14
CA PRO A 455 -17.15 9.49 1.20
C PRO A 455 -17.68 10.42 0.10
N PRO A 456 -16.80 11.25 -0.50
CA PRO A 456 -17.12 11.92 -1.74
C PRO A 456 -17.28 10.89 -2.87
N ARG A 457 -17.83 11.33 -4.00
CA ARG A 457 -17.82 10.51 -5.20
C ARG A 457 -16.38 10.29 -5.70
N MET A 458 -16.08 9.07 -6.13
CA MET A 458 -14.79 8.68 -6.70
C MET A 458 -14.39 9.55 -7.90
N ASP A 459 -15.37 10.00 -8.67
CA ASP A 459 -15.21 10.84 -9.86
C ASP A 459 -15.43 12.34 -9.60
N ASP A 460 -15.45 12.77 -8.33
CA ASP A 460 -15.48 14.20 -7.98
C ASP A 460 -14.20 14.90 -8.45
N ARG A 461 -14.34 15.62 -9.56
CA ARG A 461 -13.26 16.34 -10.22
C ARG A 461 -12.60 17.40 -9.33
N SER A 462 -13.28 17.91 -8.30
CA SER A 462 -12.69 18.89 -7.38
C SER A 462 -11.57 18.31 -6.53
N LEU A 463 -11.56 16.99 -6.33
CA LEU A 463 -10.54 16.27 -5.55
C LEU A 463 -9.38 15.76 -6.41
N PHE A 464 -9.50 15.85 -7.74
CA PHE A 464 -8.47 15.35 -8.65
C PHE A 464 -7.27 16.28 -8.63
N ARG A 465 -6.09 15.68 -8.81
CA ARG A 465 -4.87 16.43 -9.12
C ARG A 465 -5.06 17.38 -10.31
N TYR A 466 -5.83 16.94 -11.31
CA TYR A 466 -6.17 17.66 -12.52
C TYR A 466 -7.64 18.10 -12.45
N GLY A 467 -7.93 19.07 -11.59
CA GLY A 467 -9.30 19.60 -11.41
C GLY A 467 -9.81 20.40 -12.63
N PRO A 468 -11.05 20.89 -12.59
CA PRO A 468 -11.64 21.67 -13.69
C PRO A 468 -10.85 22.93 -14.06
N ASP A 469 -10.28 23.61 -13.07
CA ASP A 469 -9.52 24.84 -13.24
C ASP A 469 -8.02 24.61 -13.52
N TYR A 470 -7.63 23.37 -13.86
CA TYR A 470 -6.24 23.00 -14.10
C TYR A 470 -5.69 23.65 -15.36
N LEU A 471 -4.73 24.57 -15.22
CA LEU A 471 -4.04 25.17 -16.35
C LEU A 471 -2.95 24.23 -16.90
N ASP A 472 -2.65 24.33 -18.20
CA ASP A 472 -1.63 23.48 -18.85
C ASP A 472 -0.19 23.77 -18.38
N GLY A 473 0.00 24.85 -17.61
CA GLY A 473 1.26 25.23 -16.99
C GLY A 473 2.37 25.59 -17.98
N LYS A 474 2.02 25.86 -19.25
CA LYS A 474 3.01 26.23 -20.25
C LYS A 474 3.61 27.59 -19.91
N SER A 475 4.93 27.60 -19.78
CA SER A 475 5.74 28.79 -19.55
C SER A 475 6.90 28.81 -20.55
N PRO A 476 7.26 29.98 -21.11
CA PRO A 476 8.47 30.09 -21.92
C PRO A 476 9.70 29.70 -21.08
N THR A 477 10.52 28.82 -21.63
CA THR A 477 11.73 28.32 -20.96
C THR A 477 12.96 28.57 -21.83
N GLN A 478 14.09 28.89 -21.19
CA GLN A 478 15.38 29.03 -21.86
C GLN A 478 16.07 27.67 -22.09
N LEU A 479 15.70 26.67 -21.30
CA LEU A 479 16.19 25.29 -21.41
C LEU A 479 15.25 24.45 -22.28
N ASP A 480 15.79 23.45 -22.97
CA ASP A 480 15.00 22.53 -23.77
C ASP A 480 14.37 21.41 -22.92
N TRP A 481 13.03 21.42 -22.85
CA TRP A 481 12.20 20.43 -22.15
C TRP A 481 11.37 19.57 -23.10
N SER A 482 11.62 19.63 -24.41
CA SER A 482 10.82 18.93 -25.44
C SER A 482 10.73 17.42 -25.19
N SER A 483 11.80 16.79 -24.70
CA SER A 483 11.84 15.36 -24.35
C SER A 483 10.90 14.92 -23.21
N TRP A 484 10.22 15.87 -22.56
CA TRP A 484 9.24 15.67 -21.49
C TRP A 484 7.85 16.25 -21.82
N GLY A 485 7.65 16.74 -23.06
CA GLY A 485 6.43 17.47 -23.42
C GLY A 485 6.38 18.89 -22.87
N GLY A 486 7.54 19.47 -22.53
CA GLY A 486 7.67 20.80 -21.92
C GLY A 486 7.95 20.75 -20.42
N PHE A 487 8.19 21.92 -19.84
CA PHE A 487 8.55 22.06 -18.42
C PHE A 487 7.46 21.55 -17.48
N ALA A 488 6.19 21.91 -17.74
CA ALA A 488 5.04 21.40 -16.99
C ALA A 488 4.99 19.86 -17.00
N GLY A 489 5.19 19.23 -18.16
CA GLY A 489 5.26 17.77 -18.29
C GLY A 489 6.38 17.14 -17.44
N ALA A 490 7.55 17.78 -17.35
CA ALA A 490 8.64 17.33 -16.50
C ALA A 490 8.30 17.44 -14.99
N VAL A 491 7.67 18.54 -14.59
CA VAL A 491 7.21 18.76 -13.20
C VAL A 491 6.14 17.73 -12.81
N GLU A 492 5.27 17.38 -13.76
CA GLU A 492 4.18 16.43 -13.54
C GLU A 492 4.62 14.98 -13.31
N MET A 493 5.85 14.62 -13.64
CA MET A 493 6.38 13.26 -13.43
C MET A 493 6.51 12.87 -11.94
N CYS A 494 6.31 13.79 -11.00
CA CYS A 494 6.16 13.41 -9.59
C CYS A 494 4.89 12.58 -9.38
N ASN A 495 4.99 11.36 -8.84
CA ASN A 495 3.83 10.57 -8.44
C ASN A 495 3.59 10.53 -6.91
N ASN A 496 4.35 11.31 -6.12
CA ASN A 496 4.27 11.36 -4.66
C ASN A 496 4.68 10.12 -3.86
N ASN A 497 5.36 9.12 -4.44
CA ASN A 497 5.75 7.87 -3.78
C ASN A 497 6.57 7.99 -2.47
N GLY A 498 7.09 9.17 -2.14
CA GLY A 498 7.77 9.43 -0.89
C GLY A 498 9.20 8.88 -0.80
N ALA A 499 9.79 8.35 -1.88
CA ALA A 499 11.16 7.85 -1.87
C ALA A 499 12.19 8.92 -1.48
N CYS A 500 11.87 10.21 -1.67
CA CYS A 500 12.68 11.33 -1.22
C CYS A 500 12.60 11.62 0.30
N ARG A 501 11.76 10.89 1.05
CA ARG A 501 11.63 10.98 2.50
C ARG A 501 12.42 9.91 3.26
N LYS A 502 13.08 8.97 2.56
CA LYS A 502 13.95 7.99 3.21
C LYS A 502 15.05 8.70 4.01
N ARG A 503 15.42 8.11 5.15
CA ARG A 503 16.44 8.66 6.07
C ARG A 503 17.74 7.86 6.11
N ASP A 504 17.84 6.81 5.31
CA ASP A 504 19.05 6.01 5.21
C ASP A 504 20.25 6.82 4.66
N ALA A 505 21.41 6.16 4.58
CA ALA A 505 22.64 6.80 4.12
C ALA A 505 22.62 7.18 2.63
N ALA A 506 21.56 6.88 1.88
CA ALA A 506 21.48 7.20 0.46
C ALA A 506 21.43 8.71 0.21
N VAL A 507 21.76 9.13 -1.01
CA VAL A 507 22.05 10.53 -1.33
C VAL A 507 20.77 11.36 -1.41
N MET A 508 19.62 10.78 -1.80
CA MET A 508 18.36 11.53 -1.92
C MET A 508 17.52 11.46 -0.63
N CYS A 509 17.04 12.55 -0.02
CA CYS A 509 17.23 13.99 -0.30
C CYS A 509 17.92 14.66 0.91
N PRO A 510 19.12 15.27 0.78
CA PRO A 510 19.90 15.72 1.94
C PRO A 510 19.19 16.79 2.77
N SER A 511 18.50 17.73 2.10
CA SER A 511 17.74 18.78 2.77
C SER A 511 16.56 18.24 3.57
N PHE A 512 15.84 17.24 3.06
CA PHE A 512 14.80 16.56 3.84
C PHE A 512 15.39 15.79 5.01
N ARG A 513 16.50 15.06 4.79
CA ARG A 513 17.18 14.32 5.86
C ARG A 513 17.64 15.24 6.99
N ALA A 514 18.10 16.44 6.66
CA ALA A 514 18.53 17.44 7.64
C ALA A 514 17.37 18.13 8.37
N THR A 515 16.29 18.46 7.65
CA THR A 515 15.22 19.32 8.20
C THR A 515 13.98 18.55 8.70
N GLY A 516 13.74 17.36 8.14
CA GLY A 516 12.49 16.62 8.29
C GLY A 516 11.25 17.31 7.69
N ASP A 517 11.43 18.41 6.96
CA ASP A 517 10.33 19.22 6.41
C ASP A 517 9.95 18.77 5.00
N GLU A 518 8.67 18.52 4.77
CA GLU A 518 8.14 18.07 3.48
C GLU A 518 8.47 19.03 2.34
N THR A 519 8.47 20.35 2.61
CA THR A 519 8.79 21.39 1.62
C THR A 519 10.19 21.17 1.05
N HIS A 520 11.13 20.71 1.88
CA HIS A 520 12.52 20.45 1.52
C HIS A 520 12.77 19.05 0.95
N SER A 521 11.72 18.27 0.68
CA SER A 521 11.82 17.02 -0.07
C SER A 521 11.79 17.25 -1.59
N THR A 522 12.20 16.26 -2.37
CA THR A 522 12.07 16.33 -3.84
C THR A 522 10.60 16.46 -4.27
N ARG A 523 9.69 15.72 -3.61
CA ARG A 523 8.27 15.75 -3.96
C ARG A 523 7.58 17.03 -3.48
N GLY A 524 7.99 17.58 -2.33
CA GLY A 524 7.52 18.87 -1.82
C GLY A 524 7.74 19.97 -2.86
N ARG A 525 9.00 20.19 -3.25
CA ARG A 525 9.37 21.14 -4.30
C ARG A 525 8.63 20.91 -5.61
N ALA A 526 8.52 19.66 -6.04
CA ALA A 526 7.81 19.34 -7.27
C ALA A 526 6.32 19.67 -7.21
N ASN A 527 5.67 19.42 -6.07
CA ASN A 527 4.27 19.78 -5.88
C ASN A 527 4.10 21.29 -5.79
N THR A 528 4.96 22.00 -5.06
CA THR A 528 4.92 23.47 -4.99
C THR A 528 5.01 24.06 -6.39
N LEU A 529 6.01 23.62 -7.17
CA LEU A 529 6.20 24.05 -8.56
C LEU A 529 5.01 23.71 -9.45
N ARG A 530 4.48 22.48 -9.36
CA ARG A 530 3.30 22.06 -10.11
C ARG A 530 2.11 22.97 -9.79
N LEU A 531 1.77 23.10 -8.51
CA LEU A 531 0.59 23.84 -8.06
C LEU A 531 0.70 25.32 -8.47
N ALA A 532 1.89 25.91 -8.46
CA ALA A 532 2.13 27.26 -8.96
C ALA A 532 1.92 27.39 -10.47
N LEU A 533 2.48 26.47 -11.26
CA LEU A 533 2.37 26.49 -12.73
C LEU A 533 0.93 26.25 -13.20
N THR A 534 0.16 25.45 -12.47
CA THR A 534 -1.17 24.98 -12.89
C THR A 534 -2.32 25.82 -12.35
N GLY A 535 -2.02 26.97 -11.73
CA GLY A 535 -3.02 27.89 -11.19
C GLY A 535 -3.69 27.43 -9.89
N GLN A 536 -3.10 26.45 -9.19
CA GLN A 536 -3.66 25.89 -7.95
C GLN A 536 -3.13 26.57 -6.67
N LEU A 537 -2.24 27.55 -6.81
CA LEU A 537 -1.83 28.47 -5.75
C LEU A 537 -2.29 29.89 -6.06
N VAL A 538 -1.98 30.83 -5.17
CA VAL A 538 -2.23 32.26 -5.39
C VAL A 538 -1.61 32.76 -6.70
N PRO A 539 -2.20 33.80 -7.34
CA PRO A 539 -1.63 34.40 -8.54
C PRO A 539 -0.15 34.77 -8.37
N ASN A 540 0.66 34.57 -9.41
CA ASN A 540 2.11 34.80 -9.41
C ASN A 540 2.93 33.95 -8.41
N ALA A 541 2.36 32.86 -7.86
CA ALA A 541 3.07 31.96 -6.96
C ALA A 541 4.37 31.40 -7.55
N PHE A 542 4.47 31.26 -8.88
CA PHE A 542 5.69 30.75 -9.53
C PHE A 542 6.91 31.66 -9.30
N SER A 543 6.70 32.99 -9.21
CA SER A 543 7.77 33.97 -9.02
C SER A 543 7.75 34.60 -7.62
N SER A 544 7.13 33.94 -6.64
CA SER A 544 7.02 34.47 -5.27
C SER A 544 8.26 34.16 -4.43
N ASN A 545 8.42 34.87 -3.31
CA ASN A 545 9.49 34.61 -2.35
C ASN A 545 9.34 33.23 -1.69
N GLU A 546 8.11 32.79 -1.45
CA GLU A 546 7.80 31.48 -0.87
C GLU A 546 8.19 30.34 -1.82
N MET A 547 8.02 30.54 -3.13
CA MET A 547 8.55 29.59 -4.12
C MET A 547 10.07 29.51 -4.04
N ALA A 548 10.76 30.64 -4.02
CA ALA A 548 12.22 30.68 -3.89
C ALA A 548 12.69 30.02 -2.58
N GLU A 549 12.00 30.25 -1.47
CA GLU A 549 12.26 29.62 -0.18
C GLU A 549 12.13 28.09 -0.27
N SER A 550 11.08 27.58 -0.92
CA SER A 550 10.90 26.14 -1.10
C SER A 550 12.05 25.46 -1.86
N MET A 551 12.72 26.21 -2.73
CA MET A 551 13.86 25.76 -3.52
C MET A 551 15.21 26.00 -2.83
N SER A 552 15.29 26.91 -1.87
CA SER A 552 16.53 27.45 -1.27
C SER A 552 17.53 26.40 -0.77
N LEU A 553 17.04 25.33 -0.15
CA LEU A 553 17.89 24.25 0.40
C LEU A 553 18.24 23.17 -0.64
N CYS A 554 17.89 23.35 -1.92
CA CYS A 554 18.28 22.41 -2.96
C CYS A 554 19.75 22.59 -3.34
N VAL A 555 20.61 21.65 -2.94
CA VAL A 555 22.06 21.72 -3.19
C VAL A 555 22.50 21.25 -4.59
N GLY A 556 21.56 21.02 -5.52
CA GLY A 556 21.90 20.63 -6.89
C GLY A 556 22.66 19.30 -7.05
N CYS A 557 22.66 18.41 -6.04
CA CYS A 557 23.45 17.17 -6.04
C CYS A 557 23.03 16.12 -7.10
N LYS A 558 21.87 16.31 -7.74
CA LYS A 558 21.27 15.40 -8.73
C LYS A 558 21.01 13.98 -8.21
N ALA A 559 21.00 13.74 -6.90
CA ALA A 559 20.67 12.42 -6.34
C ALA A 559 19.28 11.95 -6.77
N CYS A 560 18.30 12.86 -6.81
CA CYS A 560 16.95 12.56 -7.27
C CYS A 560 16.84 12.22 -8.77
N LYS A 561 17.91 12.42 -9.56
CA LYS A 561 17.99 11.89 -10.92
C LYS A 561 18.23 10.39 -10.97
N ARG A 562 19.01 9.89 -10.02
CA ARG A 562 19.48 8.50 -9.99
C ARG A 562 18.63 7.65 -9.07
N GLU A 563 18.32 8.19 -7.89
CA GLU A 563 17.66 7.46 -6.81
C GLU A 563 16.15 7.63 -6.78
N CYS A 564 15.60 8.65 -7.45
CA CYS A 564 14.15 8.69 -7.60
C CYS A 564 13.74 7.61 -8.58
N PRO A 565 12.83 6.70 -8.19
CA PRO A 565 12.10 5.83 -9.09
C PRO A 565 11.74 6.38 -10.47
N HIS A 566 11.28 7.64 -10.52
CA HIS A 566 10.80 8.27 -11.75
C HIS A 566 11.93 8.84 -12.61
N ARG A 567 13.19 8.65 -12.17
CA ARG A 567 14.43 9.06 -12.85
C ARG A 567 14.32 10.44 -13.50
N ARG A 568 14.07 11.46 -12.68
CA ARG A 568 14.06 12.85 -13.15
C ARG A 568 15.44 13.22 -13.65
N ARG A 569 15.67 13.17 -14.96
CA ARG A 569 16.93 13.68 -15.54
C ARG A 569 17.16 15.15 -15.21
N HIS A 570 16.09 15.85 -14.83
CA HIS A 570 16.02 17.27 -14.54
C HIS A 570 14.98 17.46 -13.43
N GLY A 571 15.41 17.72 -12.20
CA GLY A 571 14.53 17.97 -11.06
C GLY A 571 14.42 19.48 -10.80
N PRO A 572 13.86 19.89 -9.64
CA PRO A 572 13.73 21.31 -9.30
C PRO A 572 15.07 22.07 -9.18
N TYR A 573 16.21 21.40 -9.35
CA TYR A 573 17.54 22.02 -9.38
C TYR A 573 17.90 22.64 -10.74
N GLU A 574 17.10 22.42 -11.79
CA GLU A 574 17.20 23.12 -13.07
C GLU A 574 16.07 24.12 -13.30
N ALA A 575 15.11 24.17 -12.37
CA ALA A 575 13.96 25.06 -12.37
C ALA A 575 14.30 26.43 -11.76
#